data_AF-A0A3C1P8I8-F1
#
_entry.id   AF-A0A3C1P8I8-F1
#
_cell.length_a   1.000
_cell.length_b   1.000
_cell.length_c   1.000
_cell.angle_alpha   90.00
_cell.angle_beta   90.00
_cell.angle_gamma   90.00
#
_symmetry.space_group_name_H-M   'P 1'
#
loop_
_entity.id
_entity.type
_entity.pdbx_description
1 polymer ?
#
loop_
_entity_poly.entity_id
_entity_poly.type
_entity_poly.pdbx_seq_one_letter_code
_entity_poly.pdbx_strand_id
1 'polypeptide(L)'
;MDSIRVERLRCLSDTGDIKIKPLTVLLGQNSSGKSSFLRVFPLLKQSIESRTTGPMLWSGDLVDFGSFHDAHKKNSDNNIAFSFKFKLINLSNNLINIYLTIQVTEYKEKQTTRTSKINLKFEDSQIELEFDENQCVTRFYVNSLNILDFGYKYSDQKIYSHSLLPIISEETDENLYNKSNNLFLIFVTSESFTGLFNALTKHINKYLLPTNEAGTIYTFFQYFAGLDSSENLLKYIQNYNLFAKYWKPETRQWTIETEDFKQLRDLIIANALPIIFKNCDYTLTNLSQQMSYIGPVRATAERSYPHQDLADDQVDHQGKNLAIFLRNL
;
A
#
# COMPACT_ATOMS: atom_id res chain seq x y z
N MET A 1 -5.39 -6.37 -10.48
CA MET A 1 -4.27 -7.07 -9.84
C MET A 1 -3.69 -8.04 -10.84
N ASP A 2 -2.38 -7.97 -11.07
CA ASP A 2 -1.68 -8.77 -12.09
C ASP A 2 -1.09 -10.05 -11.48
N SER A 3 -0.55 -9.98 -10.27
CA SER A 3 -0.06 -11.15 -9.52
C SER A 3 -0.20 -10.98 -8.02
N ILE A 4 -0.17 -12.12 -7.33
CA ILE A 4 -0.13 -12.22 -5.87
C ILE A 4 0.93 -13.24 -5.47
N ARG A 5 1.67 -12.95 -4.39
CA ARG A 5 2.60 -13.88 -3.74
C ARG A 5 2.26 -13.95 -2.26
N VAL A 6 2.32 -15.15 -1.70
CA VAL A 6 2.06 -15.39 -0.28
C VAL A 6 3.19 -16.21 0.29
N GLU A 7 3.70 -15.77 1.43
CA GLU A 7 4.79 -16.43 2.13
C GLU A 7 4.38 -16.74 3.57
N ARG A 8 4.80 -17.92 4.03
CA ARG A 8 4.62 -18.41 5.41
C ARG A 8 3.16 -18.53 5.88
N LEU A 9 2.21 -18.74 4.97
CA LEU A 9 0.79 -18.98 5.29
C LEU A 9 0.46 -20.48 5.26
N ARG A 10 0.23 -21.08 6.44
CA ARG A 10 -0.06 -22.52 6.63
C ARG A 10 1.01 -23.39 5.96
N CYS A 11 0.63 -24.19 4.97
CA CYS A 11 1.58 -25.02 4.22
C CYS A 11 2.35 -24.25 3.14
N LEU A 12 1.91 -23.04 2.76
CA LEU A 12 2.55 -22.21 1.73
C LEU A 12 3.82 -21.59 2.31
N SER A 13 4.98 -22.13 1.96
CA SER A 13 6.28 -21.53 2.33
C SER A 13 6.48 -20.22 1.57
N ASP A 14 6.40 -20.31 0.25
CA ASP A 14 6.46 -19.20 -0.69
C ASP A 14 5.79 -19.69 -1.98
N THR A 15 4.77 -18.98 -2.45
CA THR A 15 4.09 -19.32 -3.69
C THR A 15 4.85 -18.87 -4.95
N GLY A 16 5.86 -18.00 -4.79
CA GLY A 16 6.33 -17.13 -5.86
C GLY A 16 5.21 -16.19 -6.34
N ASP A 17 5.52 -15.39 -7.37
CA ASP A 17 4.52 -14.54 -8.02
C ASP A 17 3.55 -15.35 -8.87
N ILE A 18 2.33 -15.56 -8.38
CA ILE A 18 1.26 -16.22 -9.13
C ILE A 18 0.52 -15.16 -9.94
N LYS A 19 0.68 -15.22 -11.27
CA LYS A 19 -0.06 -14.36 -12.21
C LYS A 19 -1.55 -14.75 -12.21
N ILE A 20 -2.42 -13.76 -12.05
CA ILE A 20 -3.87 -13.94 -12.13
C ILE A 20 -4.31 -13.65 -13.57
N LYS A 21 -4.80 -14.68 -14.27
CA LYS A 21 -5.37 -14.59 -15.61
C LYS A 21 -6.91 -14.62 -15.53
N PRO A 22 -7.63 -14.14 -16.57
CA PRO A 22 -9.10 -14.16 -16.60
C PRO A 22 -9.71 -15.52 -16.22
N LEU A 23 -9.05 -16.62 -16.62
CA LEU A 23 -9.32 -17.95 -16.09
C LEU A 23 -8.02 -18.52 -15.51
N THR A 24 -8.05 -18.86 -14.22
CA THR A 24 -6.93 -19.46 -13.50
C THR A 24 -7.41 -20.74 -12.83
N VAL A 25 -6.80 -21.89 -13.17
CA VAL A 25 -7.16 -23.21 -12.60
C VAL A 25 -5.99 -23.71 -11.78
N LEU A 26 -6.24 -24.09 -10.52
CA LEU A 26 -5.24 -24.64 -9.61
C LEU A 26 -5.37 -26.16 -9.53
N LEU A 27 -4.33 -26.86 -9.98
CA LEU A 27 -4.24 -28.33 -9.95
C LEU A 27 -3.11 -28.78 -9.04
N GLY A 28 -3.26 -29.97 -8.45
CA GLY A 28 -2.24 -30.54 -7.56
C GLY A 28 -2.80 -31.57 -6.59
N GLN A 29 -1.93 -32.32 -5.93
CA GLN A 29 -2.31 -33.36 -4.97
C GLN A 29 -3.10 -32.82 -3.76
N ASN A 30 -3.82 -33.69 -3.06
CA ASN A 30 -4.49 -33.30 -1.82
C ASN A 30 -3.47 -32.74 -0.82
N SER A 31 -3.91 -31.73 -0.05
CA SER A 31 -3.07 -31.04 0.92
C SER A 31 -1.87 -30.25 0.36
N SER A 32 -1.77 -30.07 -0.97
CA SER A 32 -0.73 -29.25 -1.60
C SER A 32 -0.88 -27.73 -1.41
N GLY A 33 -1.86 -27.27 -0.62
CA GLY A 33 -2.09 -25.85 -0.33
C GLY A 33 -3.04 -25.10 -1.26
N LYS A 34 -3.66 -25.76 -2.25
CA LYS A 34 -4.64 -25.14 -3.17
C LYS A 34 -5.75 -24.36 -2.44
N SER A 35 -6.39 -25.00 -1.46
CA SER A 35 -7.45 -24.36 -0.68
C SER A 35 -6.93 -23.23 0.22
N SER A 36 -5.72 -23.36 0.78
CA SER A 36 -5.09 -22.29 1.56
C SER A 36 -4.86 -21.06 0.70
N PHE A 37 -4.36 -21.24 -0.53
CA PHE A 37 -4.14 -20.16 -1.48
C PHE A 37 -5.45 -19.53 -1.96
N LEU A 38 -6.45 -20.32 -2.36
CA LEU A 38 -7.76 -19.79 -2.78
C LEU A 38 -8.45 -18.98 -1.68
N ARG A 39 -8.24 -19.35 -0.41
CA ARG A 39 -8.80 -18.62 0.74
C ARG A 39 -8.09 -17.30 1.06
N VAL A 40 -6.97 -17.00 0.40
CA VAL A 40 -6.30 -15.68 0.53
C VAL A 40 -7.20 -14.56 0.00
N PHE A 41 -7.89 -14.78 -1.11
CA PHE A 41 -8.76 -13.77 -1.73
C PHE A 41 -9.94 -13.36 -0.82
N PRO A 42 -10.75 -14.29 -0.28
CA PRO A 42 -11.77 -13.92 0.71
C PRO A 42 -11.20 -13.40 2.03
N LEU A 43 -9.99 -13.83 2.43
CA LEU A 43 -9.30 -13.25 3.59
C LEU A 43 -9.01 -11.76 3.38
N LEU A 44 -8.46 -11.39 2.22
CA LEU A 44 -8.22 -10.00 1.86
C LEU A 44 -9.54 -9.23 1.80
N LYS A 45 -10.58 -9.83 1.20
CA LYS A 45 -11.90 -9.22 1.09
C LYS A 45 -12.49 -8.87 2.45
N GLN A 46 -12.60 -9.84 3.35
CA GLN A 46 -13.17 -9.62 4.68
C GLN A 46 -12.31 -8.68 5.54
N SER A 47 -10.99 -8.64 5.30
CA SER A 47 -10.07 -7.73 6.01
C SER A 47 -10.27 -6.27 5.60
N ILE A 48 -10.50 -6.01 4.31
CA ILE A 48 -10.73 -4.66 3.78
C ILE A 48 -12.14 -4.17 4.11
N GLU A 49 -13.15 -5.03 3.95
CA GLU A 49 -14.57 -4.62 4.06
C GLU A 49 -15.04 -4.48 5.51
N SER A 50 -14.28 -5.01 6.47
CA SER A 50 -14.61 -4.92 7.89
C SER A 50 -13.78 -3.84 8.59
N ARG A 51 -14.27 -3.36 9.73
CA ARG A 51 -13.42 -2.58 10.66
C ARG A 51 -12.60 -3.55 11.49
N THR A 52 -11.29 -3.56 11.29
CA THR A 52 -10.37 -4.47 11.98
C THR A 52 -9.50 -3.72 12.98
N THR A 53 -9.02 -4.43 14.01
CA THR A 53 -8.03 -3.91 14.99
C THR A 53 -6.58 -4.14 14.55
N GLY A 54 -6.38 -4.77 13.39
CA GLY A 54 -5.09 -5.10 12.79
C GLY A 54 -5.21 -5.28 11.28
N PRO A 55 -4.11 -5.54 10.57
CA PRO A 55 -4.07 -5.48 9.11
C PRO A 55 -4.86 -6.61 8.41
N MET A 56 -5.17 -7.69 9.11
CA MET A 56 -5.91 -8.84 8.56
C MET A 56 -6.96 -9.33 9.55
N LEU A 57 -8.18 -9.56 9.07
CA LEU A 57 -9.24 -10.25 9.78
C LEU A 57 -9.09 -11.76 9.55
N TRP A 58 -8.34 -12.44 10.41
CA TRP A 58 -8.01 -13.86 10.23
C TRP A 58 -9.22 -14.80 10.32
N SER A 59 -10.25 -14.42 11.08
CA SER A 59 -11.48 -15.20 11.24
C SER A 59 -12.69 -14.30 11.03
N GLY A 60 -13.51 -14.62 10.04
CA GLY A 60 -14.67 -13.84 9.62
C GLY A 60 -15.62 -14.68 8.77
N ASP A 61 -16.65 -14.04 8.21
CA ASP A 61 -17.77 -14.75 7.56
C ASP A 61 -17.36 -15.53 6.30
N LEU A 62 -16.40 -15.01 5.52
CA LEU A 62 -15.99 -15.64 4.26
C LEU A 62 -15.00 -16.79 4.51
N VAL A 63 -14.06 -16.60 5.42
CA VAL A 63 -13.03 -17.59 5.78
C VAL A 63 -12.57 -17.49 7.23
N ASP A 64 -12.22 -18.67 7.75
CA ASP A 64 -11.59 -18.83 9.05
C ASP A 64 -10.18 -19.42 8.92
N PHE A 65 -9.19 -18.59 9.28
CA PHE A 65 -7.79 -18.98 9.43
C PHE A 65 -7.40 -19.32 10.86
N GLY A 66 -8.27 -19.08 11.85
CA GLY A 66 -7.95 -19.15 13.28
C GLY A 66 -7.16 -17.93 13.74
N SER A 67 -6.25 -18.15 14.70
CA SER A 67 -5.30 -17.12 15.16
C SER A 67 -4.14 -16.94 14.16
N PHE A 68 -3.32 -15.91 14.38
CA PHE A 68 -2.05 -15.77 13.66
C PHE A 68 -1.19 -17.04 13.77
N HIS A 69 -1.16 -17.67 14.94
CA HIS A 69 -0.39 -18.90 15.17
C HIS A 69 -0.89 -20.08 14.32
N ASP A 70 -2.22 -20.17 14.09
CA ASP A 70 -2.82 -21.21 13.25
C ASP A 70 -2.61 -20.95 11.75
N ALA A 71 -2.60 -19.66 11.38
CA ALA A 71 -2.36 -19.21 10.02
C ALA A 71 -0.87 -19.28 9.63
N HIS A 72 0.04 -19.11 10.59
CA HIS A 72 1.48 -19.03 10.37
C HIS A 72 2.11 -20.40 10.10
N LYS A 73 3.09 -20.42 9.20
CA LYS A 73 3.89 -21.60 8.92
C LYS A 73 4.89 -21.85 10.05
N LYS A 74 4.75 -23.00 10.72
CA LYS A 74 5.71 -23.48 11.73
C LYS A 74 7.15 -23.52 11.21
N ASN A 75 8.12 -23.25 12.09
CA ASN A 75 9.56 -23.25 11.82
C ASN A 75 9.97 -22.29 10.68
N SER A 76 9.35 -21.11 10.63
CA SER A 76 9.72 -20.02 9.73
C SER A 76 9.81 -18.70 10.49
N ASP A 77 10.31 -17.64 9.86
CA ASP A 77 10.34 -16.30 10.45
C ASP A 77 8.96 -15.92 10.98
N ASN A 78 8.90 -15.18 12.09
CA ASN A 78 7.65 -14.84 12.77
C ASN A 78 6.84 -13.73 12.05
N ASN A 79 6.50 -13.96 10.79
CA ASN A 79 5.65 -13.11 9.97
C ASN A 79 4.92 -13.92 8.90
N ILE A 80 3.86 -13.34 8.34
CA ILE A 80 3.20 -13.78 7.11
C ILE A 80 3.32 -12.62 6.11
N ALA A 81 3.72 -12.90 4.88
CA ALA A 81 3.88 -11.85 3.87
C ALA A 81 2.87 -12.02 2.72
N PHE A 82 2.28 -10.90 2.32
CA PHE A 82 1.43 -10.79 1.14
C PHE A 82 2.04 -9.77 0.20
N SER A 83 2.34 -10.18 -1.04
CA SER A 83 2.81 -9.27 -2.08
C SER A 83 1.85 -9.19 -3.24
N PHE A 84 1.70 -7.98 -3.79
CA PHE A 84 0.75 -7.65 -4.84
C PHE A 84 1.48 -6.94 -5.98
N LYS A 85 1.21 -7.36 -7.22
CA LYS A 85 1.54 -6.59 -8.44
C LYS A 85 0.27 -5.98 -9.00
N PHE A 86 0.27 -4.67 -9.18
CA PHE A 86 -0.81 -3.95 -9.83
C PHE A 86 -0.27 -2.66 -10.44
N LYS A 87 -1.13 -1.92 -11.15
CA LYS A 87 -0.77 -0.65 -11.76
C LYS A 87 -1.48 0.49 -11.06
N LEU A 88 -0.77 1.60 -10.87
CA LEU A 88 -1.33 2.88 -10.49
C LEU A 88 -1.21 3.87 -11.64
N ILE A 89 -2.10 4.85 -11.67
CA ILE A 89 -2.00 6.00 -12.58
C ILE A 89 -1.22 7.09 -11.84
N ASN A 90 -0.15 7.60 -12.45
CA ASN A 90 0.57 8.76 -11.92
C ASN A 90 -0.05 10.09 -12.39
N LEU A 91 0.47 11.22 -11.91
CA LEU A 91 -0.04 12.54 -12.30
C LEU A 91 0.05 12.84 -13.80
N SER A 92 0.98 12.20 -14.49
CA SER A 92 1.16 12.31 -15.93
C SER A 92 0.23 11.39 -16.73
N ASN A 93 -0.74 10.76 -16.08
CA ASN A 93 -1.66 9.75 -16.64
C ASN A 93 -0.97 8.50 -17.20
N ASN A 94 0.25 8.21 -16.76
CA ASN A 94 0.97 6.99 -17.11
C ASN A 94 0.66 5.88 -16.12
N LEU A 95 0.63 4.65 -16.62
CA LEU A 95 0.48 3.46 -15.78
C LEU A 95 1.85 3.02 -15.25
N ILE A 96 1.97 2.96 -13.92
CA ILE A 96 3.19 2.57 -13.21
C ILE A 96 2.97 1.23 -12.53
N ASN A 97 3.92 0.33 -12.69
CA ASN A 97 3.87 -0.97 -12.04
C ASN A 97 4.30 -0.83 -10.58
N ILE A 98 3.43 -1.27 -9.68
CA ILE A 98 3.66 -1.34 -8.25
C ILE A 98 3.90 -2.79 -7.84
N TYR A 99 4.92 -3.01 -7.03
CA TYR A 99 5.10 -4.22 -6.25
C TYR A 99 5.08 -3.88 -4.76
N LEU A 100 3.95 -4.15 -4.11
CA LEU A 100 3.73 -3.88 -2.70
C LEU A 100 3.84 -5.19 -1.93
N THR A 101 4.61 -5.21 -0.84
CA THR A 101 4.69 -6.33 0.09
C THR A 101 4.37 -5.85 1.50
N ILE A 102 3.42 -6.52 2.15
CA ILE A 102 3.00 -6.27 3.53
C ILE A 102 3.37 -7.50 4.34
N GLN A 103 4.15 -7.32 5.40
CA GLN A 103 4.45 -8.36 6.38
C GLN A 103 3.66 -8.11 7.65
N VAL A 104 2.94 -9.14 8.09
CA VAL A 104 2.12 -9.13 9.29
C VAL A 104 2.74 -10.05 10.33
N THR A 105 2.80 -9.59 11.58
CA THR A 105 3.28 -10.38 12.72
C THR A 105 2.27 -10.33 13.87
N GLU A 106 2.46 -11.21 14.85
CA GLU A 106 1.68 -11.23 16.07
C GLU A 106 1.99 -10.02 16.96
N TYR A 107 0.94 -9.41 17.50
CA TYR A 107 1.01 -8.47 18.61
C TYR A 107 0.64 -9.24 19.89
N LYS A 108 1.65 -9.77 20.60
CA LYS A 108 1.46 -10.69 21.73
C LYS A 108 0.59 -10.11 22.86
N GLU A 109 0.84 -8.87 23.28
CA GLU A 109 0.11 -8.30 24.43
C GLU A 109 -1.38 -8.11 24.15
N LYS A 110 -1.74 -7.79 22.90
CA LYS A 110 -3.11 -7.51 22.47
C LYS A 110 -3.81 -8.73 21.88
N GLN A 111 -3.08 -9.84 21.69
CA GLN A 111 -3.55 -11.04 20.99
C GLN A 111 -4.15 -10.71 19.60
N THR A 112 -3.58 -9.70 18.96
CA THR A 112 -3.95 -9.26 17.60
C THR A 112 -2.76 -9.40 16.66
N THR A 113 -2.88 -8.86 15.45
CA THR A 113 -1.74 -8.74 14.53
C THR A 113 -1.43 -7.29 14.23
N ARG A 114 -0.19 -7.05 13.80
CA ARG A 114 0.29 -5.74 13.36
C ARG A 114 1.11 -5.88 12.09
N THR A 115 1.19 -4.80 11.33
CA THR A 115 2.15 -4.71 10.23
C THR A 115 3.55 -4.55 10.83
N SER A 116 4.48 -5.42 10.45
CA SER A 116 5.89 -5.34 10.89
C SER A 116 6.79 -4.71 9.84
N LYS A 117 6.47 -4.89 8.56
CA LYS A 117 7.27 -4.39 7.44
C LYS A 117 6.43 -4.11 6.21
N ILE A 118 6.74 -3.03 5.50
CA ILE A 118 6.19 -2.73 4.19
C ILE A 118 7.35 -2.47 3.24
N ASN A 119 7.33 -3.16 2.09
CA ASN A 119 8.21 -2.85 0.98
C ASN A 119 7.36 -2.44 -0.22
N LEU A 120 7.62 -1.28 -0.79
CA LEU A 120 7.00 -0.81 -2.01
C LEU A 120 8.08 -0.63 -3.07
N LYS A 121 7.89 -1.19 -4.26
CA LYS A 121 8.76 -0.95 -5.41
C LYS A 121 7.94 -0.43 -6.58
N PHE A 122 8.49 0.54 -7.28
CA PHE A 122 7.91 1.10 -8.50
C PHE A 122 9.02 1.64 -9.38
N GLU A 123 8.92 1.44 -10.69
CA GLU A 123 9.97 1.80 -11.65
C GLU A 123 11.38 1.38 -11.16
N ASP A 124 12.25 2.36 -10.88
CA ASP A 124 13.62 2.21 -10.38
C ASP A 124 13.77 2.63 -8.91
N SER A 125 12.66 2.83 -8.20
CA SER A 125 12.63 3.27 -6.81
C SER A 125 12.01 2.23 -5.86
N GLN A 126 12.42 2.28 -4.60
CA GLN A 126 11.86 1.45 -3.54
C GLN A 126 11.72 2.23 -2.23
N ILE A 127 10.70 1.86 -1.46
CA ILE A 127 10.45 2.33 -0.10
C ILE A 127 10.43 1.11 0.82
N GLU A 128 11.17 1.17 1.91
CA GLU A 128 11.24 0.14 2.94
C GLU A 128 10.88 0.76 4.29
N LEU A 129 9.87 0.20 4.95
CA LEU A 129 9.41 0.59 6.27
C LEU A 129 9.41 -0.62 7.21
N GLU A 130 9.92 -0.46 8.42
CA GLU A 130 9.76 -1.43 9.51
C GLU A 130 9.19 -0.75 10.76
N PHE A 131 8.39 -1.51 11.50
CA PHE A 131 7.65 -1.01 12.66
C PHE A 131 7.98 -1.84 13.91
N ASP A 132 8.15 -1.18 15.04
CA ASP A 132 8.27 -1.85 16.35
C ASP A 132 6.91 -2.28 16.91
N GLU A 133 6.92 -2.87 18.11
CA GLU A 133 5.71 -3.32 18.80
C GLU A 133 4.76 -2.17 19.16
N ASN A 134 5.29 -0.96 19.34
CA ASN A 134 4.51 0.26 19.59
C ASN A 134 3.97 0.88 18.28
N GLN A 135 4.28 0.27 17.13
CA GLN A 135 3.95 0.76 15.78
C GLN A 135 4.66 2.07 15.42
N CYS A 136 5.78 2.34 16.06
CA CYS A 136 6.71 3.37 15.64
C CYS A 136 7.57 2.85 14.49
N VAL A 137 7.84 3.70 13.50
CA VAL A 137 8.69 3.39 12.37
C VAL A 137 10.15 3.39 12.83
N THR A 138 10.80 2.23 12.77
CA THR A 138 12.21 2.03 13.14
C THR A 138 13.16 1.98 11.96
N ARG A 139 12.61 1.76 10.76
CA ARG A 139 13.33 1.80 9.49
C ARG A 139 12.46 2.55 8.49
N PHE A 140 12.99 3.60 7.86
CA PHE A 140 12.33 4.30 6.76
C PHE A 140 13.37 4.66 5.71
N TYR A 141 13.49 3.81 4.70
CA TYR A 141 14.40 4.03 3.59
C TYR A 141 13.62 4.33 2.33
N VAL A 142 14.07 5.33 1.59
CA VAL A 142 13.73 5.51 0.19
C VAL A 142 15.02 5.32 -0.59
N ASN A 143 15.08 4.28 -1.42
CA ASN A 143 16.30 3.84 -2.07
C ASN A 143 17.43 3.63 -1.05
N SER A 144 18.45 4.49 -1.07
CA SER A 144 19.57 4.47 -0.11
C SER A 144 19.44 5.52 1.00
N LEU A 145 18.50 6.47 0.90
CA LEU A 145 18.33 7.55 1.87
C LEU A 145 17.52 7.06 3.08
N ASN A 146 18.12 7.13 4.26
CA ASN A 146 17.41 6.92 5.53
C ASN A 146 16.67 8.20 5.93
N ILE A 147 15.34 8.15 5.94
CA ILE A 147 14.49 9.29 6.25
C ILE A 147 14.50 9.61 7.75
N LEU A 148 14.81 8.63 8.61
CA LEU A 148 14.91 8.85 10.06
C LEU A 148 16.10 9.75 10.43
N ASP A 149 17.12 9.88 9.56
CA ASP A 149 18.30 10.73 9.80
C ASP A 149 17.94 12.23 9.81
N PHE A 150 16.75 12.60 9.31
CA PHE A 150 16.24 13.97 9.40
C PHE A 150 15.73 14.34 10.80
N GLY A 151 15.68 13.38 11.73
CA GLY A 151 15.36 13.62 13.14
C GLY A 151 13.86 13.62 13.47
N TYR A 152 13.02 13.26 12.51
CA TYR A 152 11.58 13.13 12.70
C TYR A 152 11.20 11.69 13.07
N LYS A 153 10.14 11.54 13.86
CA LYS A 153 9.57 10.24 14.24
C LYS A 153 8.27 10.02 13.51
N TYR A 154 8.03 8.76 13.14
CA TYR A 154 6.81 8.37 12.43
C TYR A 154 6.15 7.20 13.14
N SER A 155 4.82 7.15 13.10
CA SER A 155 4.03 6.08 13.70
C SER A 155 2.76 5.81 12.91
N ASP A 156 2.28 4.57 13.02
CA ASP A 156 0.99 4.15 12.48
C ASP A 156 -0.16 4.76 13.32
N GLN A 157 -1.01 5.56 12.69
CA GLN A 157 -2.25 6.01 13.29
C GLN A 157 -3.28 4.89 13.20
N LYS A 158 -3.61 4.29 14.35
CA LYS A 158 -4.69 3.31 14.55
C LYS A 158 -6.07 3.95 14.34
N ILE A 159 -6.36 4.42 13.13
CA ILE A 159 -7.71 4.76 12.73
C ILE A 159 -8.32 3.46 12.21
N TYR A 160 -9.40 3.00 12.87
CA TYR A 160 -10.21 1.90 12.36
C TYR A 160 -10.63 2.23 10.92
N SER A 161 -9.95 1.66 9.95
CA SER A 161 -10.08 2.04 8.54
C SER A 161 -10.21 0.79 7.69
N HIS A 162 -10.92 0.95 6.58
CA HIS A 162 -11.12 -0.07 5.56
C HIS A 162 -9.86 -0.17 4.66
N SER A 163 -8.68 -0.28 5.27
CA SER A 163 -7.38 -0.29 4.58
C SER A 163 -6.50 -1.44 5.04
N LEU A 164 -5.65 -1.92 4.12
CA LEU A 164 -4.62 -2.93 4.46
C LEU A 164 -3.32 -2.27 4.88
N LEU A 165 -3.06 -1.05 4.40
CA LEU A 165 -1.88 -0.28 4.78
C LEU A 165 -2.16 0.60 6.00
N PRO A 166 -1.14 0.81 6.84
CA PRO A 166 -1.20 1.75 7.95
C PRO A 166 -1.25 3.19 7.46
N ILE A 167 -1.88 4.06 8.24
CA ILE A 167 -1.84 5.51 8.01
C ILE A 167 -0.64 6.04 8.78
N ILE A 168 0.44 6.33 8.07
CA ILE A 168 1.66 6.82 8.71
C ILE A 168 1.51 8.31 8.98
N SER A 169 1.84 8.70 10.20
CA SER A 169 1.92 10.09 10.62
C SER A 169 3.30 10.43 11.15
N GLU A 170 3.65 11.71 11.07
CA GLU A 170 4.85 12.26 11.69
C GLU A 170 4.49 12.85 13.06
N GLU A 171 5.27 12.55 14.09
CA GLU A 171 5.13 13.19 15.40
C GLU A 171 5.55 14.66 15.28
N THR A 172 4.59 15.58 15.27
CA THR A 172 4.86 17.01 15.27
C THR A 172 4.79 17.59 16.68
N ASP A 173 5.77 18.43 17.05
CA ASP A 173 5.63 19.34 18.19
C ASP A 173 4.45 20.30 17.91
N GLU A 174 3.40 20.26 18.75
CA GLU A 174 2.18 21.08 18.61
C GLU A 174 2.46 22.59 18.45
N ASN A 175 3.62 23.05 18.93
CA ASN A 175 4.05 24.44 18.82
C ASN A 175 4.40 24.91 17.39
N LEU A 176 4.74 24.00 16.46
CA LEU A 176 5.03 24.35 15.06
C LEU A 176 3.74 24.57 14.24
N TYR A 177 2.68 23.82 14.53
CA TYR A 177 1.40 23.90 13.81
C TYR A 177 0.71 25.27 14.02
N ASN A 178 0.76 25.78 15.25
CA ASN A 178 0.12 27.04 15.67
C ASN A 178 0.76 28.33 15.14
N LYS A 179 1.90 28.25 14.42
CA LYS A 179 2.54 29.43 13.80
C LYS A 179 2.14 29.68 12.34
N SER A 180 1.38 28.77 11.72
CA SER A 180 0.99 28.88 10.32
C SER A 180 -0.44 29.42 10.18
N ASN A 181 -0.59 30.74 9.99
CA ASN A 181 -1.89 31.39 9.71
C ASN A 181 -2.43 31.12 8.28
N ASN A 182 -1.88 30.14 7.57
CA ASN A 182 -2.20 29.89 6.18
C ASN A 182 -3.03 28.61 6.09
N LEU A 183 -4.35 28.75 5.96
CA LEU A 183 -5.30 27.65 5.73
C LEU A 183 -4.84 26.72 4.60
N PHE A 184 -4.11 27.26 3.62
CA PHE A 184 -3.48 26.49 2.57
C PHE A 184 -2.43 25.50 3.10
N LEU A 185 -1.55 25.92 4.02
CA LEU A 185 -0.56 25.03 4.66
C LEU A 185 -1.27 23.87 5.39
N ILE A 186 -2.39 24.14 6.06
CA ILE A 186 -3.17 23.14 6.81
C ILE A 186 -3.73 22.04 5.88
N PHE A 187 -4.17 22.39 4.67
CA PHE A 187 -4.62 21.43 3.66
C PHE A 187 -3.47 20.60 3.06
N VAL A 188 -2.26 21.16 3.01
CA VAL A 188 -1.06 20.44 2.55
C VAL A 188 -0.53 19.50 3.63
N THR A 189 -0.49 19.95 4.88
CA THR A 189 0.00 19.18 6.03
C THR A 189 -0.97 18.08 6.47
N SER A 190 -2.24 18.13 6.07
CA SER A 190 -3.18 17.06 6.39
C SER A 190 -2.88 15.72 5.68
N GLU A 191 -2.12 15.73 4.58
CA GLU A 191 -1.68 14.52 3.87
C GLU A 191 -0.16 14.44 3.69
N SER A 192 0.63 15.26 4.41
CA SER A 192 2.09 15.29 4.28
C SER A 192 2.81 15.32 5.63
N PHE A 193 4.04 14.81 5.65
CA PHE A 193 4.93 14.90 6.79
C PHE A 193 5.49 16.32 6.89
N THR A 194 5.05 17.10 7.87
CA THR A 194 5.32 18.54 7.95
C THR A 194 6.82 18.85 8.10
N GLY A 195 7.49 18.16 9.03
CA GLY A 195 8.92 18.21 9.24
C GLY A 195 9.70 17.78 8.00
N LEU A 196 9.35 16.63 7.42
CA LEU A 196 10.00 16.17 6.19
C LEU A 196 9.78 17.11 5.01
N PHE A 197 8.62 17.76 4.92
CA PHE A 197 8.31 18.74 3.88
C PHE A 197 9.17 20.01 4.05
N ASN A 198 9.42 20.42 5.30
CA ASN A 198 10.37 21.49 5.60
C ASN A 198 11.81 21.09 5.20
N ALA A 199 12.21 19.84 5.44
CA ALA A 199 13.51 19.33 5.01
C ALA A 199 13.65 19.34 3.48
N LEU A 200 12.61 18.88 2.75
CA LEU A 200 12.52 18.96 1.29
C LEU A 200 12.62 20.41 0.80
N THR A 201 11.85 21.32 1.39
CA THR A 201 11.85 22.76 1.08
C THR A 201 13.25 23.37 1.25
N LYS A 202 13.92 23.07 2.37
CA LYS A 202 15.29 23.51 2.62
C LYS A 202 16.28 22.95 1.60
N HIS A 203 16.09 21.71 1.17
CA HIS A 203 16.95 21.07 0.17
C HIS A 203 16.74 21.70 -1.22
N ILE A 204 15.48 21.84 -1.67
CA ILE A 204 15.10 22.48 -2.94
C ILE A 204 15.64 23.91 -3.04
N ASN A 205 15.52 24.70 -1.96
CA ASN A 205 15.97 26.11 -1.94
C ASN A 205 17.47 26.30 -2.22
N LYS A 206 18.30 25.26 -2.07
CA LYS A 206 19.72 25.32 -2.47
C LYS A 206 19.88 25.46 -3.99
N TYR A 207 18.91 24.98 -4.75
CA TYR A 207 18.96 24.83 -6.21
C TYR A 207 17.92 25.67 -6.93
N LEU A 208 17.07 26.40 -6.21
CA LEU A 208 16.22 27.43 -6.79
C LEU A 208 16.95 28.78 -6.82
N LEU A 209 16.65 29.58 -7.84
CA LEU A 209 16.92 31.00 -7.86
C LEU A 209 16.11 31.69 -6.75
N PRO A 210 16.59 32.80 -6.17
CA PRO A 210 15.85 33.52 -5.13
C PRO A 210 14.49 33.96 -5.67
N THR A 211 13.41 33.31 -5.21
CA THR A 211 12.04 33.67 -5.58
C THR A 211 11.20 33.90 -4.34
N ASN A 212 10.38 34.94 -4.36
CA ASN A 212 9.55 35.36 -3.21
C ASN A 212 8.26 34.53 -3.04
N GLU A 213 8.06 33.46 -3.80
CA GLU A 213 6.78 32.74 -3.86
C GLU A 213 6.88 31.33 -3.25
N ALA A 214 6.57 31.21 -1.96
CA ALA A 214 6.46 29.92 -1.26
C ALA A 214 5.51 28.92 -1.95
N GLY A 215 4.53 29.41 -2.71
CA GLY A 215 3.63 28.58 -3.52
C GLY A 215 4.34 27.74 -4.57
N THR A 216 5.51 28.18 -5.06
CA THR A 216 6.25 27.48 -6.12
C THR A 216 6.67 26.09 -5.68
N ILE A 217 7.24 25.95 -4.46
CA ILE A 217 7.72 24.67 -3.88
C ILE A 217 6.58 23.70 -3.64
N TYR A 218 5.41 24.22 -3.32
CA TYR A 218 4.22 23.40 -3.22
C TYR A 218 3.74 22.91 -4.60
N THR A 219 3.67 23.81 -5.59
CA THR A 219 3.36 23.42 -6.97
C THR A 219 4.38 22.40 -7.47
N PHE A 220 5.66 22.54 -7.13
CA PHE A 220 6.65 21.49 -7.33
C PHE A 220 6.17 20.17 -6.70
N PHE A 221 6.02 20.11 -5.39
CA PHE A 221 5.65 18.87 -4.71
C PHE A 221 4.38 18.20 -5.27
N GLN A 222 3.34 18.97 -5.57
CA GLN A 222 2.11 18.44 -6.17
C GLN A 222 2.34 17.80 -7.55
N TYR A 223 3.11 18.46 -8.42
CA TYR A 223 3.38 17.95 -9.77
C TYR A 223 4.37 16.78 -9.76
N PHE A 224 5.22 16.70 -8.73
CA PHE A 224 6.27 15.71 -8.60
C PHE A 224 5.91 14.52 -7.68
N ALA A 225 4.63 14.32 -7.33
CA ALA A 225 4.28 13.23 -6.41
C ALA A 225 4.88 11.90 -6.92
N GLY A 226 5.72 11.29 -6.07
CA GLY A 226 6.91 10.52 -6.46
C GLY A 226 6.69 9.17 -7.16
N LEU A 227 5.56 8.97 -7.82
CA LEU A 227 5.31 7.83 -8.71
C LEU A 227 5.77 8.20 -10.13
N ASP A 228 7.07 8.10 -10.39
CA ASP A 228 7.66 8.07 -11.73
C ASP A 228 9.08 7.51 -11.67
N SER A 229 9.68 7.25 -12.82
CA SER A 229 11.10 6.88 -12.93
C SER A 229 12.02 8.05 -12.62
N SER A 230 13.25 7.76 -12.16
CA SER A 230 14.26 8.81 -11.96
C SER A 230 14.54 9.60 -13.24
N GLU A 231 14.52 8.95 -14.40
CA GLU A 231 14.74 9.64 -15.69
C GLU A 231 13.64 10.66 -16.00
N ASN A 232 12.38 10.30 -15.78
CA ASN A 232 11.27 11.22 -16.02
C ASN A 232 11.29 12.37 -15.02
N LEU A 233 11.55 12.08 -13.74
CA LEU A 233 11.72 13.12 -12.73
C LEU A 233 12.83 14.11 -13.11
N LEU A 234 13.98 13.60 -13.55
CA LEU A 234 15.10 14.44 -14.01
C LEU A 234 14.70 15.28 -15.23
N LYS A 235 14.04 14.68 -16.23
CA LYS A 235 13.54 15.40 -17.41
C LYS A 235 12.55 16.50 -17.01
N TYR A 236 11.69 16.28 -16.02
CA TYR A 236 10.78 17.30 -15.52
C TYR A 236 11.55 18.46 -14.86
N ILE A 237 12.56 18.16 -14.04
CA ILE A 237 13.40 19.21 -13.44
C ILE A 237 14.12 20.05 -14.51
N GLN A 238 14.64 19.40 -15.54
CA GLN A 238 15.47 20.04 -16.56
C GLN A 238 14.68 20.75 -17.68
N ASN A 239 13.56 20.16 -18.12
CA ASN A 239 12.88 20.55 -19.36
C ASN A 239 11.46 21.09 -19.13
N TYR A 240 10.89 20.98 -17.93
CA TYR A 240 9.53 21.45 -17.72
C TYR A 240 9.50 22.98 -17.62
N ASN A 241 9.04 23.62 -18.70
CA ASN A 241 9.09 25.08 -18.90
C ASN A 241 8.52 25.90 -17.74
N LEU A 242 7.52 25.38 -17.02
CA LEU A 242 6.94 26.05 -15.85
C LEU A 242 7.96 26.26 -14.74
N PHE A 243 8.94 25.35 -14.62
CA PHE A 243 9.88 25.31 -13.51
C PHE A 243 11.34 25.54 -13.89
N ALA A 244 11.72 25.27 -15.15
CA ALA A 244 13.10 25.37 -15.64
C ALA A 244 13.73 26.78 -15.46
N LYS A 245 12.90 27.83 -15.38
CA LYS A 245 13.33 29.20 -15.09
C LYS A 245 13.67 29.45 -13.62
N TYR A 246 13.18 28.61 -12.70
CA TYR A 246 13.40 28.75 -11.27
C TYR A 246 14.59 27.93 -10.78
N TRP A 247 14.98 26.87 -11.50
CA TRP A 247 16.17 26.10 -11.15
C TRP A 247 17.44 26.84 -11.54
N LYS A 248 18.46 26.73 -10.71
CA LYS A 248 19.80 27.23 -11.04
C LYS A 248 20.39 26.43 -12.22
N PRO A 249 21.23 27.05 -13.07
CA PRO A 249 21.75 26.41 -14.28
C PRO A 249 22.49 25.08 -14.06
N GLU A 250 23.09 24.90 -12.88
CA GLU A 250 23.85 23.71 -12.51
C GLU A 250 22.99 22.44 -12.52
N THR A 251 21.68 22.54 -12.24
CA THR A 251 20.78 21.37 -12.26
C THR A 251 20.56 20.80 -13.66
N ARG A 252 20.88 21.56 -14.71
CA ARG A 252 20.84 21.10 -16.10
C ARG A 252 21.94 20.09 -16.42
N GLN A 253 22.99 20.04 -15.60
CA GLN A 253 24.09 19.08 -15.72
C GLN A 253 23.85 17.81 -14.90
N TRP A 254 22.78 17.77 -14.10
CA TRP A 254 22.45 16.59 -13.31
C TRP A 254 22.15 15.39 -14.20
N THR A 255 22.54 14.23 -13.68
CA THR A 255 22.20 12.90 -14.20
C THR A 255 21.46 12.13 -13.11
N ILE A 256 20.89 10.99 -13.45
CA ILE A 256 20.29 10.10 -12.44
C ILE A 256 21.29 9.63 -11.38
N GLU A 257 22.59 9.71 -11.70
CA GLU A 257 23.67 9.34 -10.78
C GLU A 257 24.16 10.49 -9.90
N THR A 258 23.73 11.73 -10.16
CA THR A 258 24.15 12.88 -9.37
C THR A 258 23.60 12.79 -7.95
N GLU A 259 24.48 12.84 -6.94
CA GLU A 259 24.10 12.67 -5.52
C GLU A 259 23.04 13.69 -5.05
N ASP A 260 23.18 14.95 -5.45
CA ASP A 260 22.18 15.99 -5.15
C ASP A 260 20.80 15.64 -5.75
N PHE A 261 20.78 15.09 -6.96
CA PHE A 261 19.54 14.65 -7.59
C PHE A 261 18.96 13.41 -6.90
N LYS A 262 19.79 12.42 -6.54
CA LYS A 262 19.35 11.24 -5.78
C LYS A 262 18.70 11.65 -4.46
N GLN A 263 19.35 12.54 -3.71
CA GLN A 263 18.83 13.03 -2.43
C GLN A 263 17.51 13.79 -2.61
N LEU A 264 17.40 14.65 -3.62
CA LEU A 264 16.17 15.35 -3.95
C LEU A 264 15.04 14.38 -4.33
N ARG A 265 15.30 13.43 -5.23
CA ARG A 265 14.35 12.39 -5.65
C ARG A 265 13.84 11.61 -4.45
N ASP A 266 14.75 11.11 -3.62
CA ASP A 266 14.40 10.26 -2.48
C ASP A 266 13.57 11.04 -1.45
N LEU A 267 13.87 12.32 -1.24
CA LEU A 267 13.04 13.20 -0.40
C LEU A 267 11.65 13.48 -0.99
N ILE A 268 11.54 13.68 -2.30
CA ILE A 268 10.24 13.86 -2.98
C ILE A 268 9.38 12.61 -2.79
N ILE A 269 9.96 11.43 -3.05
CA ILE A 269 9.26 10.14 -2.90
C ILE A 269 8.84 9.92 -1.44
N ALA A 270 9.72 10.20 -0.47
CA ALA A 270 9.41 10.06 0.95
C ALA A 270 8.25 10.95 1.40
N ASN A 271 8.22 12.21 0.95
CA ASN A 271 7.10 13.12 1.24
C ASN A 271 5.80 12.68 0.56
N ALA A 272 5.88 12.01 -0.59
CA ALA A 272 4.71 11.50 -1.32
C ALA A 272 4.15 10.19 -0.74
N LEU A 273 4.82 9.58 0.25
CA LEU A 273 4.45 8.29 0.83
C LEU A 273 2.97 8.19 1.25
N PRO A 274 2.37 9.16 1.96
CA PRO A 274 0.96 9.05 2.38
C PRO A 274 0.00 8.93 1.20
N ILE A 275 0.22 9.73 0.14
CA ILE A 275 -0.59 9.70 -1.08
C ILE A 275 -0.38 8.38 -1.84
N ILE A 276 0.85 7.90 -1.91
CA ILE A 276 1.18 6.61 -2.55
C ILE A 276 0.45 5.47 -1.84
N PHE A 277 0.48 5.43 -0.50
CA PHE A 277 -0.17 4.42 0.30
C PHE A 277 -1.69 4.46 0.13
N LYS A 278 -2.28 5.67 0.20
CA LYS A 278 -3.70 5.87 -0.06
C LYS A 278 -4.14 5.35 -1.44
N ASN A 279 -3.34 5.59 -2.48
CA ASN A 279 -3.63 5.09 -3.83
C ASN A 279 -3.49 3.56 -3.95
N CYS A 280 -2.51 2.98 -3.25
CA CYS A 280 -2.36 1.53 -3.15
C CYS A 280 -3.58 0.90 -2.45
N ASP A 281 -3.98 1.42 -1.29
CA ASP A 281 -5.16 0.97 -0.56
C ASP A 281 -6.42 1.10 -1.39
N TYR A 282 -6.66 2.26 -2.01
CA TYR A 282 -7.82 2.46 -2.88
C TYR A 282 -7.90 1.39 -3.98
N THR A 283 -6.76 1.05 -4.58
CA THR A 283 -6.68 0.02 -5.62
C THR A 283 -6.98 -1.37 -5.05
N LEU A 284 -6.43 -1.72 -3.90
CA LEU A 284 -6.70 -3.00 -3.23
C LEU A 284 -8.17 -3.09 -2.78
N THR A 285 -8.75 -1.99 -2.31
CA THR A 285 -10.16 -1.92 -1.91
C THR A 285 -11.11 -2.08 -3.08
N ASN A 286 -10.85 -1.39 -4.20
CA ASN A 286 -11.65 -1.57 -5.41
C ASN A 286 -11.55 -3.02 -5.94
N LEU A 287 -10.36 -3.63 -5.87
CA LEU A 287 -10.20 -5.05 -6.20
C LEU A 287 -11.01 -5.94 -5.26
N SER A 288 -11.02 -5.67 -3.96
CA SER A 288 -11.83 -6.39 -2.96
C SER A 288 -13.31 -6.38 -3.27
N GLN A 289 -13.85 -5.20 -3.55
CA GLN A 289 -15.28 -5.00 -3.84
C GLN A 289 -15.73 -5.75 -5.10
N GLN A 290 -14.81 -6.00 -6.04
CA GLN A 290 -15.08 -6.75 -7.27
C GLN A 290 -14.88 -8.27 -7.12
N MET A 291 -14.45 -8.76 -5.96
CA MET A 291 -14.27 -10.20 -5.73
C MET A 291 -15.57 -10.84 -5.23
N SER A 292 -16.04 -11.87 -5.92
CA SER A 292 -17.05 -12.81 -5.40
C SER A 292 -16.36 -14.13 -5.03
N TYR A 293 -16.62 -14.60 -3.81
CA TYR A 293 -16.11 -15.89 -3.34
C TYR A 293 -17.26 -16.86 -3.19
N ILE A 294 -17.21 -17.95 -3.95
CA ILE A 294 -18.08 -19.10 -3.77
C ILE A 294 -17.23 -20.14 -3.04
N GLY A 295 -17.67 -20.50 -1.84
CA GLY A 295 -17.05 -21.54 -1.03
C GLY A 295 -17.10 -22.91 -1.71
N PRO A 296 -16.56 -23.94 -1.06
CA PRO A 296 -16.59 -25.29 -1.62
C PRO A 296 -18.03 -25.70 -1.91
N VAL A 297 -18.40 -25.77 -3.19
CA VAL A 297 -19.67 -26.35 -3.61
C VAL A 297 -19.57 -27.85 -3.38
N ARG A 298 -19.90 -28.27 -2.15
CA ARG A 298 -20.21 -29.65 -1.85
C ARG A 298 -21.71 -29.77 -2.06
N ALA A 299 -22.15 -30.78 -2.79
CA ALA A 299 -23.56 -31.13 -2.79
C ALA A 299 -23.97 -31.40 -1.33
N THR A 300 -24.63 -30.43 -0.71
CA THR A 300 -25.44 -30.71 0.47
C THR A 300 -26.53 -31.65 -0.01
N ALA A 301 -26.75 -32.75 0.71
CA ALA A 301 -27.81 -33.69 0.40
C ALA A 301 -29.19 -33.09 0.76
N GLU A 302 -29.54 -31.97 0.14
CA GLU A 302 -30.85 -31.34 0.24
C GLU A 302 -31.60 -31.65 -1.07
N ARG A 303 -32.72 -32.36 -0.94
CA ARG A 303 -33.49 -32.91 -2.08
C ARG A 303 -34.26 -31.85 -2.89
N SER A 304 -34.23 -30.59 -2.48
CA SER A 304 -34.99 -29.51 -3.08
C SER A 304 -34.24 -28.19 -2.89
N TYR A 305 -33.93 -27.50 -4.00
CA TYR A 305 -33.56 -26.09 -3.95
C TYR A 305 -34.84 -25.30 -3.66
N PRO A 306 -34.94 -24.60 -2.51
CA PRO A 306 -36.10 -23.77 -2.26
C PRO A 306 -36.16 -22.68 -3.33
N HIS A 307 -37.26 -22.60 -4.07
CA HIS A 307 -37.63 -21.42 -4.85
C HIS A 307 -38.05 -20.32 -3.87
N GLN A 308 -37.13 -19.85 -3.05
CA GLN A 308 -37.31 -18.66 -2.22
C GLN A 308 -36.77 -17.45 -2.96
N ASP A 309 -37.29 -16.27 -2.62
CA ASP A 309 -36.81 -14.97 -3.07
C ASP A 309 -35.40 -14.69 -2.52
N LEU A 310 -34.43 -15.51 -2.95
CA LEU A 310 -33.02 -15.33 -2.63
C LEU A 310 -32.51 -14.13 -3.41
N ALA A 311 -31.62 -13.36 -2.79
CA ALA A 311 -30.92 -12.26 -3.43
C ALA A 311 -30.33 -12.71 -4.77
N ASP A 312 -30.53 -11.93 -5.83
CA ASP A 312 -30.15 -12.25 -7.21
C ASP A 312 -29.02 -11.34 -7.74
N ASP A 313 -28.54 -10.43 -6.91
CA ASP A 313 -27.50 -9.46 -7.23
C ASP A 313 -26.08 -10.05 -7.15
N GLN A 314 -25.84 -11.01 -6.25
CA GLN A 314 -24.57 -11.74 -6.13
C GLN A 314 -24.76 -13.19 -5.71
N VAL A 315 -23.86 -14.09 -6.12
CA VAL A 315 -23.84 -15.46 -5.61
C VAL A 315 -23.36 -15.47 -4.16
N ASP A 316 -24.19 -16.02 -3.27
CA ASP A 316 -23.87 -16.23 -1.86
C ASP A 316 -22.62 -17.12 -1.70
N HIS A 317 -21.84 -16.88 -0.65
CA HIS A 317 -20.62 -17.64 -0.34
C HIS A 317 -20.85 -19.15 -0.17
N GLN A 318 -22.07 -19.58 0.17
CA GLN A 318 -22.43 -21.01 0.25
C GLN A 318 -22.91 -21.57 -1.10
N GLY A 319 -23.08 -20.72 -2.12
CA GLY A 319 -23.58 -21.09 -3.44
C GLY A 319 -25.08 -21.42 -3.45
N LYS A 320 -25.82 -21.10 -2.40
CA LYS A 320 -27.24 -21.48 -2.22
C LYS A 320 -28.17 -20.88 -3.28
N ASN A 321 -27.88 -19.66 -3.71
CA ASN A 321 -28.67 -18.93 -4.73
C ASN A 321 -28.08 -19.03 -6.15
N LEU A 322 -27.03 -19.85 -6.37
CA LEU A 322 -26.34 -19.94 -7.67
C LEU A 322 -27.30 -20.28 -8.82
N ALA A 323 -28.26 -21.18 -8.59
CA ALA A 323 -29.25 -21.57 -9.60
C ALA A 323 -30.19 -20.42 -9.99
N ILE A 324 -30.53 -19.53 -9.05
CA ILE A 324 -31.38 -18.35 -9.29
C ILE A 324 -30.57 -17.27 -10.01
N PHE A 325 -29.34 -17.02 -9.56
CA PHE A 325 -28.41 -16.09 -10.20
C PHE A 325 -28.17 -16.45 -11.68
N LEU A 326 -27.86 -17.71 -11.98
CA LEU A 326 -27.64 -18.17 -13.37
C LEU A 326 -28.90 -18.11 -14.24
N ARG A 327 -30.10 -18.18 -13.64
CA ARG A 327 -31.37 -18.07 -14.37
C ARG A 327 -31.71 -16.62 -14.75
N ASN A 328 -31.16 -15.66 -14.02
CA ASN A 328 -31.41 -14.23 -14.20
C ASN A 328 -30.33 -13.52 -15.05
N LEU A 329 -29.30 -14.25 -15.51
CA LEU A 329 -28.35 -13.81 -16.55
C LEU A 329 -28.98 -13.91 -17.94
#